data_AF-A0A7S1BVB6-F1
#
_entry.id   AF-A0A7S1BVB6-F1
#
_cell.length_a   1.000
_cell.length_b   1.000
_cell.length_c   1.000
_cell.angle_alpha   90.00
_cell.angle_beta   90.00
_cell.angle_gamma   90.00
#
_symmetry.space_group_name_H-M   'P 1'
#
loop_
_entity.id
_entity.type
_entity.pdbx_description
1 polymer ?
#
loop_
_entity_poly.entity_id
_entity_poly.type
_entity_poly.pdbx_seq_one_letter_code
_entity_poly.pdbx_strand_id
1 'polypeptide(L)'
;KEGRSLGEVTKYLVYNTRKRQEGGDSAENYFNCTEQVAGVQDTRFQSLMPDALHWLGVTKIHNFISMSDMKYNAIVNTGIEIMNRVEIPRELVPDDAQVEITAK
;
A
#
# COMPACT_ATOMS: atom_id res chain seq x y z
N LYS A 1 8.70 -1.74 -5.84
CA LYS A 1 7.92 -2.34 -6.95
C LYS A 1 6.81 -1.37 -7.33
N GLU A 2 6.89 -0.78 -8.52
CA GLU A 2 6.02 0.34 -8.94
C GLU A 2 4.57 -0.10 -9.21
N GLY A 3 3.59 0.74 -8.88
CA GLY A 3 2.18 0.48 -9.20
C GLY A 3 1.66 -0.87 -8.70
N ARG A 4 1.95 -1.27 -7.45
CA ARG A 4 1.63 -2.63 -6.94
C ARG A 4 2.27 -3.77 -7.74
N SER A 5 3.44 -3.52 -8.31
CA SER A 5 4.17 -4.41 -9.24
C SER A 5 3.48 -4.60 -10.60
N LEU A 6 2.53 -3.72 -10.95
CA LEU A 6 1.91 -3.67 -12.29
C LEU A 6 2.74 -2.86 -13.29
N GLY A 7 3.75 -2.12 -12.82
CA GLY A 7 4.58 -1.25 -13.63
C GLY A 7 3.98 0.14 -13.84
N GLU A 8 4.82 1.03 -14.36
CA GLU A 8 4.50 2.46 -14.50
C GLU A 8 3.41 2.73 -15.54
N VAL A 9 3.45 2.06 -16.69
CA VAL A 9 2.46 2.23 -17.77
C VAL A 9 1.05 1.88 -17.28
N THR A 10 0.89 0.71 -16.63
CA THR A 10 -0.38 0.27 -16.08
C THR A 10 -0.89 1.23 -15.01
N LYS A 11 0.02 1.75 -14.16
CA LYS A 11 -0.34 2.77 -13.16
C LYS A 11 -0.94 4.02 -13.78
N TYR A 12 -0.36 4.54 -14.87
CA TYR A 12 -0.92 5.70 -15.57
C TYR A 12 -2.30 5.42 -16.16
N LEU A 13 -2.53 4.22 -16.70
CA LEU A 13 -3.84 3.80 -17.19
C LEU A 13 -4.87 3.78 -16.05
N VAL A 14 -4.53 3.21 -14.88
CA VAL A 14 -5.41 3.21 -13.70
C VAL A 14 -5.73 4.64 -13.24
N TYR A 15 -4.74 5.54 -13.19
CA TYR A 15 -4.98 6.95 -12.83
C TYR A 15 -5.91 7.64 -13.82
N ASN A 16 -5.76 7.36 -15.11
CA ASN A 16 -6.64 7.93 -16.12
C ASN A 16 -8.08 7.39 -16.01
N THR A 17 -8.23 6.09 -15.72
CA THR A 17 -9.54 5.48 -15.47
C THR A 17 -10.21 6.08 -14.23
N ARG A 18 -9.49 6.21 -13.12
CA ARG A 18 -10.01 6.83 -11.87
C ARG A 18 -10.50 8.25 -12.10
N LYS A 19 -9.73 9.08 -12.82
CA LYS A 19 -10.12 10.46 -13.13
C LYS A 19 -11.37 10.57 -14.01
N ARG A 20 -11.68 9.53 -14.78
CA ARG A 20 -12.79 9.52 -15.75
C ARG A 20 -13.96 8.63 -15.31
N GLN A 21 -13.91 8.04 -14.11
CA GLN A 21 -15.00 7.18 -13.65
C GLN A 21 -16.26 8.00 -13.36
N GLU A 22 -17.41 7.47 -13.76
CA GLU A 22 -18.70 8.03 -13.40
C GLU A 22 -18.87 7.94 -11.87
N GLY A 23 -19.26 9.04 -11.24
CA GLY A 23 -19.39 9.13 -9.78
C GLY A 23 -18.14 9.61 -9.02
N GLY A 24 -17.02 9.87 -9.72
CA GLY A 24 -15.81 10.46 -9.13
C GLY A 24 -15.01 9.47 -8.26
N ASP A 25 -13.78 9.83 -7.90
CA ASP A 25 -12.83 8.95 -7.20
C ASP A 25 -13.28 8.65 -5.76
N SER A 26 -13.42 7.36 -5.42
CA SER A 26 -13.89 6.91 -4.10
C SER A 26 -13.07 5.73 -3.58
N ALA A 27 -12.98 5.59 -2.26
CA ALA A 27 -12.16 4.55 -1.64
C ALA A 27 -12.68 3.14 -1.96
N GLU A 28 -14.00 3.00 -2.03
CA GLU A 28 -14.68 1.74 -2.39
C GLU A 28 -14.33 1.28 -3.81
N ASN A 29 -14.26 2.21 -4.78
CA ASN A 29 -13.94 1.90 -6.17
C ASN A 29 -12.44 1.91 -6.48
N TYR A 30 -11.60 2.20 -5.49
CA TYR A 30 -10.16 2.37 -5.67
C TYR A 30 -9.49 1.14 -6.29
N PHE A 31 -9.81 -0.05 -5.76
CA PHE A 31 -9.25 -1.30 -6.28
C PHE A 31 -9.96 -1.79 -7.53
N ASN A 32 -11.25 -1.49 -7.70
CA ASN A 32 -12.04 -1.87 -8.87
C ASN A 32 -11.44 -1.29 -10.16
N CYS A 33 -11.02 -0.03 -10.14
CA CYS A 33 -10.32 0.58 -11.28
C CYS A 33 -9.00 -0.13 -11.62
N THR A 34 -8.28 -0.62 -10.61
CA THR A 34 -7.03 -1.36 -10.81
C THR A 34 -7.31 -2.70 -11.47
N GLU A 35 -8.31 -3.43 -10.98
CA GLU A 35 -8.73 -4.72 -11.52
C GLU A 35 -9.29 -4.60 -12.94
N GLN A 36 -10.07 -3.57 -13.25
CA GLN A 36 -10.58 -3.33 -14.61
C GLN A 36 -9.46 -3.12 -15.64
N VAL A 37 -8.37 -2.44 -15.25
CA VAL A 37 -7.26 -2.16 -16.16
C VAL A 37 -6.26 -3.32 -16.23
N ALA A 38 -5.97 -3.95 -15.09
CA ALA A 38 -4.87 -4.90 -14.95
C ALA A 38 -5.30 -6.36 -14.76
N GLY A 39 -6.60 -6.63 -14.58
CA GLY A 39 -7.15 -7.95 -14.26
C GLY A 39 -6.87 -8.43 -12.82
N VAL A 40 -6.16 -7.64 -12.02
CA VAL A 40 -5.79 -7.96 -10.64
C VAL A 40 -5.56 -6.67 -9.85
N GLN A 41 -5.86 -6.71 -8.55
CA GLN A 41 -5.78 -5.53 -7.68
C GLN A 41 -4.36 -5.27 -7.15
N ASP A 42 -3.55 -6.32 -6.96
CA ASP A 42 -2.18 -6.24 -6.43
C ASP A 42 -1.36 -7.46 -6.87
N THR A 43 -0.15 -7.23 -7.39
CA THR A 43 0.81 -8.31 -7.74
C THR A 43 2.07 -8.28 -6.87
N ARG A 44 2.09 -7.46 -5.81
CA ARG A 44 3.17 -7.46 -4.83
C ARG A 44 3.13 -8.73 -4.02
N PHE A 45 4.32 -9.32 -3.88
CA PHE A 45 4.56 -10.36 -2.91
C PHE A 45 5.18 -9.74 -1.65
N GLN A 46 4.32 -9.20 -0.76
CA GLN A 46 4.76 -8.50 0.45
C GLN A 46 5.39 -9.44 1.50
N SER A 47 5.10 -10.74 1.43
CA SER A 47 5.67 -11.74 2.33
C SER A 47 7.19 -11.86 2.25
N LEU A 48 7.83 -11.37 1.16
CA LEU A 48 9.31 -11.32 1.03
C LEU A 48 9.92 -10.02 1.55
N MET A 49 9.09 -9.03 1.91
CA MET A 49 9.61 -7.75 2.42
C MET A 49 10.42 -7.92 3.74
N PRO A 50 10.05 -8.82 4.68
CA PRO A 50 10.83 -9.03 5.90
C PRO A 50 12.22 -9.62 5.66
N ASP A 51 12.50 -10.22 4.50
CA ASP A 51 13.76 -10.93 4.24
C ASP A 51 15.00 -10.05 4.43
N ALA A 52 14.92 -8.78 4.00
CA ALA A 52 16.02 -7.84 4.21
C ALA A 52 16.22 -7.51 5.70
N LEU A 53 15.15 -7.49 6.49
CA LEU A 53 15.21 -7.27 7.94
C LEU A 53 15.84 -8.48 8.63
N HIS A 54 15.45 -9.69 8.24
CA HIS A 54 16.06 -10.94 8.72
C HIS A 54 17.52 -11.03 8.36
N TRP A 55 17.89 -10.67 7.14
CA TRP A 55 19.29 -10.65 6.69
C TRP A 55 20.16 -9.71 7.54
N LEU A 56 19.60 -8.57 7.96
CA LEU A 56 20.26 -7.63 8.87
C LEU A 56 20.23 -8.07 10.34
N GLY A 57 19.57 -9.18 10.68
CA GLY A 57 19.43 -9.68 12.05
C GLY A 57 18.46 -8.85 12.91
N VAL A 58 17.54 -8.11 12.30
CA VAL A 58 16.54 -7.31 13.02
C VAL A 58 15.54 -8.24 13.70
N THR A 59 15.39 -8.10 15.01
CA THR A 59 14.38 -8.83 15.81
C THR A 59 13.28 -7.93 16.36
N LYS A 60 13.50 -6.62 16.36
CA LYS A 60 12.60 -5.62 16.94
C LYS A 60 12.66 -4.30 16.18
N ILE A 61 11.50 -3.72 15.91
CA ILE A 61 11.32 -2.38 15.36
C ILE A 61 10.57 -1.53 16.40
N HIS A 62 11.22 -0.49 16.91
CA HIS A 62 10.58 0.41 17.88
C HIS A 62 9.48 1.25 17.22
N ASN A 63 9.77 1.88 16.09
CA ASN A 63 8.81 2.73 15.38
C ASN A 63 8.65 2.24 13.95
N PHE A 64 7.49 1.67 13.65
CA PHE A 64 7.12 1.23 12.32
C PHE A 64 6.29 2.31 11.63
N ILE A 65 6.91 3.01 10.68
CA ILE A 65 6.31 4.14 9.96
C ILE A 65 5.49 3.61 8.78
N SER A 66 4.26 3.18 9.03
CA SER A 66 3.35 2.68 8.01
C SER A 66 1.94 2.51 8.55
N MET A 67 0.96 2.96 7.77
CA MET A 67 -0.47 2.73 8.03
C MET A 67 -0.95 1.38 7.46
N SER A 68 -0.19 0.71 6.60
CA SER A 68 -0.61 -0.52 5.92
C SER A 68 -0.57 -1.77 6.82
N ASP A 69 -1.72 -2.40 6.99
CA ASP A 69 -1.86 -3.67 7.72
C ASP A 69 -1.12 -4.82 7.05
N MET A 70 -1.13 -4.88 5.71
CA MET A 70 -0.43 -5.92 4.96
C MET A 70 1.07 -5.94 5.26
N LYS A 71 1.71 -4.76 5.40
CA LYS A 71 3.13 -4.68 5.76
C LYS A 71 3.36 -5.05 7.22
N TYR A 72 2.50 -4.57 8.13
CA TYR A 72 2.59 -4.88 9.54
C TYR A 72 2.52 -6.40 9.77
N ASN A 73 1.51 -7.05 9.19
CA ASN A 73 1.29 -8.49 9.29
C ASN A 73 2.45 -9.29 8.68
N ALA A 74 2.99 -8.86 7.53
CA ALA A 74 4.13 -9.52 6.92
C ALA A 74 5.35 -9.54 7.85
N ILE A 75 5.61 -8.48 8.62
CA ILE A 75 6.74 -8.40 9.56
C ILE A 75 6.48 -9.27 10.79
N VAL A 76 5.36 -9.03 11.49
CA VAL A 76 5.07 -9.67 12.79
C VAL A 76 4.93 -11.18 12.64
N ASN A 77 4.33 -11.66 11.54
CA ASN A 77 4.17 -13.09 11.28
C ASN A 77 5.50 -13.83 11.05
N THR A 78 6.61 -13.10 10.89
CA THR A 78 7.96 -13.67 10.76
C THR A 78 8.79 -13.57 12.04
N GLY A 79 8.18 -13.14 13.15
CA GLY A 79 8.81 -13.11 14.48
C GLY A 79 9.53 -11.81 14.84
N ILE A 80 9.43 -10.76 14.01
CA ILE A 80 9.97 -9.43 14.33
C ILE A 80 8.92 -8.65 15.12
N GLU A 81 9.28 -8.19 16.32
CA GLU A 81 8.39 -7.40 17.18
C GLU A 81 8.28 -5.95 16.69
N ILE A 82 7.07 -5.39 16.63
CA ILE A 82 6.82 -3.97 16.37
C ILE A 82 6.21 -3.33 17.61
N MET A 83 6.85 -2.32 18.19
CA MET A 83 6.36 -1.66 19.41
C MET A 83 5.30 -0.60 19.09
N ASN A 84 5.63 0.31 18.17
CA ASN A 84 4.77 1.44 17.82
C ASN A 84 4.48 1.43 16.32
N ARG A 85 3.20 1.51 15.96
CA ARG A 85 2.79 1.88 14.60
C ARG A 85 2.62 3.38 14.56
N VAL A 86 3.34 4.05 13.67
CA VAL A 86 3.32 5.50 13.54
C VAL A 86 2.61 5.86 12.24
N GLU A 87 1.49 6.54 12.37
CA GLU A 87 0.70 7.06 11.24
C GLU A 87 1.28 8.38 10.73
N ILE A 88 0.93 8.72 9.49
CA ILE A 88 1.22 10.05 8.96
C ILE A 88 0.21 11.03 9.59
N PRO A 89 0.65 12.14 10.20
CA PRO A 89 -0.26 13.15 10.72
C PRO A 89 -1.22 13.64 9.64
N ARG A 90 -2.51 13.79 9.99
CA ARG A 90 -3.57 14.08 9.01
C ARG A 90 -3.34 15.39 8.26
N GLU A 91 -2.77 16.38 8.93
CA GLU A 91 -2.41 17.69 8.38
C GLU A 91 -1.29 17.64 7.34
N LEU A 92 -0.53 16.54 7.28
CA LEU A 92 0.52 16.32 6.29
C LEU A 92 0.04 15.45 5.12
N VAL A 93 -1.21 14.97 5.15
CA VAL A 93 -1.81 14.18 4.07
C VAL A 93 -2.45 15.13 3.06
N PRO A 94 -2.00 15.12 1.79
CA PRO A 94 -2.66 15.87 0.72
C PRO A 94 -4.12 15.46 0.54
N ASP A 95 -5.00 16.41 0.20
CA ASP A 95 -6.43 16.16 0.03
C ASP A 95 -6.72 15.08 -1.04
N ASP A 96 -5.93 15.06 -2.11
CA ASP A 96 -6.04 14.08 -3.21
C ASP A 96 -5.54 12.67 -2.83
N ALA A 97 -4.78 12.54 -1.73
CA ALA A 97 -4.30 11.27 -1.21
C ALA A 97 -5.25 10.62 -0.19
N GLN A 98 -6.28 11.34 0.28
CA GLN A 98 -7.22 10.86 1.30
C GLN A 98 -7.97 9.59 0.84
N VAL A 99 -8.39 9.55 -0.42
CA VAL A 99 -9.07 8.40 -1.02
C VAL A 99 -8.16 7.16 -1.00
N GLU A 100 -6.88 7.35 -1.33
CA GLU A 100 -5.89 6.26 -1.38
C GLU A 100 -5.53 5.73 0.02
N ILE A 101 -5.49 6.60 1.03
CA ILE A 101 -5.23 6.19 2.42
C ILE A 101 -6.44 5.47 3.00
N THR A 102 -7.64 5.99 2.77
CA THR A 102 -8.89 5.38 3.27
C THR A 102 -9.12 3.98 2.69
N ALA A 103 -8.64 3.74 1.47
CA ALA A 103 -8.76 2.44 0.81
C ALA A 103 -7.73 1.38 1.29
N LYS A 104 -6.64 1.75 1.99
CA LYS A 104 -5.47 0.88 2.21
C LYS A 104 -5.32 0.39 3.65
#